data_AF-A0A1Z9N9L4-F1
#
_entry.id   AF-A0A1Z9N9L4-F1
#
_cell.length_a   1.000
_cell.length_b   1.000
_cell.length_c   1.000
_cell.angle_alpha   90.00
_cell.angle_beta   90.00
_cell.angle_gamma   90.00
#
_symmetry.space_group_name_H-M   'P 1'
#
loop_
_entity.id
_entity.type
_entity.pdbx_description
1 polymer ?
#
loop_
_entity_poly.entity_id
_entity_poly.type
_entity_poly.pdbx_seq_one_letter_code
_entity_poly.pdbx_strand_id
1 'polypeptide(L)'
;MKTNSIIISEKKKVLKYSPKNDAFEWELNFKHRVTGISRIDDYVFVTTSSNWGKQSTNLIYFESGEKLWTKDEIFYSIHIIDDLIIYANKTKHFCGINLKTGVNIFSTKSPFKWWATPKTMLLNGQFYLYTSNKVFLLNLKNGSISESKLPNKLDPKEISLVLDEFQININNLPSANGGGDAHAFIGDASGGDFGGGDAGGGGDAGGGGDA
;
A
#
# COMPACT_ATOMS: atom_id res chain seq x y z
N MET A 1 10.45 -3.75 24.65
CA MET A 1 9.58 -2.63 24.24
C MET A 1 10.07 -2.17 22.89
N LYS A 2 9.24 -2.27 21.83
CA LYS A 2 9.58 -1.71 20.50
C LYS A 2 9.89 -0.21 20.70
N THR A 3 10.95 0.29 20.05
CA THR A 3 11.44 1.66 20.22
C THR A 3 10.34 2.69 19.93
N ASN A 4 10.20 3.71 20.79
CA ASN A 4 9.25 4.83 20.60
C ASN A 4 9.70 5.83 19.52
N SER A 5 10.70 5.48 18.71
CA SER A 5 11.22 6.34 17.66
C SER A 5 10.22 6.41 16.49
N ILE A 6 10.05 7.62 15.95
CA ILE A 6 9.09 7.92 14.89
C ILE A 6 9.82 8.23 13.59
N ILE A 7 9.16 7.96 12.45
CA ILE A 7 9.65 8.33 11.12
C ILE A 7 8.94 9.60 10.68
N ILE A 8 9.73 10.60 10.27
CA ILE A 8 9.24 11.89 9.79
C ILE A 8 9.81 12.09 8.38
N SER A 9 9.02 12.71 7.50
CA SER A 9 9.49 13.17 6.19
C SER A 9 9.45 14.68 6.09
N GLU A 10 10.54 15.29 5.60
CA GLU A 10 10.66 16.73 5.38
C GLU A 10 11.13 17.00 3.94
N LYS A 11 10.22 17.40 3.05
CA LYS A 11 10.49 17.65 1.61
C LYS A 11 11.16 16.45 0.91
N LYS A 12 12.50 16.41 0.89
CA LYS A 12 13.33 15.37 0.24
C LYS A 12 14.08 14.51 1.26
N LYS A 13 13.76 14.62 2.54
CA LYS A 13 14.43 13.92 3.64
C LYS A 13 13.45 12.98 4.33
N VAL A 14 13.95 11.84 4.80
CA VAL A 14 13.28 10.99 5.81
C VAL A 14 14.25 10.82 6.98
N LEU A 15 13.73 10.92 8.19
CA LEU A 15 14.51 10.86 9.42
C LEU A 15 13.81 10.02 10.47
N LYS A 16 14.59 9.33 11.30
CA LYS A 16 14.14 8.65 12.51
C LYS A 16 14.48 9.51 13.70
N TYR A 17 13.46 9.95 14.42
CA TYR A 17 13.58 10.79 15.59
C TYR A 17 13.24 9.99 16.84
N SER A 18 14.05 10.13 17.89
CA SER A 18 13.84 9.54 19.20
C SER A 18 13.31 10.59 20.17
N PRO A 19 12.00 10.61 20.49
CA PRO A 19 11.45 11.60 21.42
C PRO A 19 12.05 11.50 22.82
N LYS A 20 12.49 10.30 23.21
CA LYS A 20 13.13 10.08 24.51
C LYS A 20 14.49 10.75 24.62
N ASN A 21 15.27 10.72 23.55
CA ASN A 21 16.64 11.22 23.52
C ASN A 21 16.75 12.61 22.89
N ASP A 22 15.63 13.15 22.39
CA ASP A 22 15.55 14.36 21.58
C ASP A 22 16.62 14.44 20.49
N ALA A 23 16.77 13.33 19.75
CA ALA A 23 17.85 13.17 18.79
C ALA A 23 17.38 12.43 17.53
N PHE A 24 17.99 12.79 16.40
CA PHE A 24 17.89 12.00 15.18
C PHE A 24 18.81 10.79 15.27
N GLU A 25 18.23 9.61 15.12
CA GLU A 25 18.97 8.34 15.12
C GLU A 25 19.61 8.10 13.74
N TRP A 26 18.90 8.47 12.67
CA TRP A 26 19.45 8.52 11.32
C TRP A 26 18.64 9.46 10.42
N GLU A 27 19.28 9.90 9.33
CA GLU A 27 18.69 10.78 8.31
C GLU A 27 19.08 10.33 6.91
N LEU A 28 18.13 10.40 5.97
CA LEU A 28 18.33 10.04 4.58
C LEU A 28 17.81 11.13 3.65
N ASN A 29 18.66 11.53 2.71
CA ASN A 29 18.29 12.47 1.64
C ASN A 29 17.94 11.72 0.36
N PHE A 30 16.90 12.18 -0.32
CA PHE A 30 16.41 11.65 -1.59
C PHE A 30 16.58 12.67 -2.71
N LYS A 31 16.78 12.18 -3.93
CA LYS A 31 16.86 13.03 -5.13
C LYS A 31 15.55 13.81 -5.37
N HIS A 32 14.43 13.17 -5.08
CA HIS A 32 13.07 13.62 -5.37
C HIS A 32 12.26 13.83 -4.08
N ARG A 33 11.13 14.53 -4.18
CA ARG A 33 10.28 14.84 -3.02
C ARG A 33 9.70 13.53 -2.46
N VAL A 34 9.73 13.37 -1.15
CA VAL A 34 9.04 12.29 -0.45
C VAL A 34 7.54 12.58 -0.49
N THR A 35 6.76 11.64 -1.02
CA THR A 35 5.30 11.78 -1.21
C THR A 35 4.50 10.75 -0.43
N GLY A 36 5.15 9.76 0.18
CA GLY A 36 4.52 8.79 1.06
C GLY A 36 5.57 8.05 1.88
N ILE A 37 5.20 7.73 3.12
CA ILE A 37 5.96 6.87 4.02
C ILE A 37 5.00 5.86 4.65
N SER A 38 5.43 4.61 4.75
CA SER A 38 4.73 3.58 5.53
C SER A 38 5.75 2.63 6.16
N ARG A 39 5.36 1.94 7.23
CA ARG A 39 6.26 1.06 7.97
C ARG A 39 5.58 -0.27 8.26
N ILE A 40 6.19 -1.36 7.78
CA ILE A 40 5.86 -2.76 8.13
C ILE A 40 7.01 -3.28 8.98
N ASP A 41 6.74 -3.58 10.25
CA ASP A 41 7.77 -4.06 11.20
C ASP A 41 9.06 -3.23 11.16
N ASP A 42 10.18 -3.82 10.72
CA ASP A 42 11.48 -3.17 10.68
C ASP A 42 11.81 -2.58 9.30
N TYR A 43 10.80 -2.41 8.45
CA TYR A 43 10.95 -1.92 7.09
C TYR A 43 10.12 -0.67 6.84
N VAL A 44 10.77 0.37 6.35
CA VAL A 44 10.15 1.64 5.98
C VAL A 44 10.12 1.75 4.46
N PHE A 45 8.92 1.82 3.90
CA PHE A 45 8.70 2.13 2.50
C PHE A 45 8.62 3.63 2.31
N VAL A 46 9.41 4.16 1.38
CA VAL A 46 9.42 5.59 1.04
C VAL A 46 9.14 5.75 -0.45
N THR A 47 8.03 6.41 -0.75
CA THR A 47 7.68 6.79 -2.12
C THR A 47 8.19 8.19 -2.40
N THR A 48 8.90 8.36 -3.51
CA THR A 48 9.37 9.68 -3.97
C THR A 48 8.82 10.03 -5.34
N SER A 49 8.65 11.33 -5.61
CA SER A 49 8.16 11.85 -6.89
C SER A 49 8.98 13.05 -7.35
N SER A 50 9.36 13.02 -8.62
CA SER A 50 9.95 14.17 -9.32
C SER A 50 8.86 15.14 -9.77
N ASN A 51 9.26 16.37 -10.12
CA ASN A 51 8.33 17.36 -10.68
C ASN A 51 7.78 16.94 -12.06
N TRP A 52 8.39 15.95 -12.70
CA TRP A 52 8.02 15.44 -14.03
C TRP A 52 7.30 14.08 -13.96
N GLY A 53 6.75 13.71 -12.81
CA GLY A 53 5.95 12.50 -12.66
C GLY A 53 6.72 11.18 -12.53
N LYS A 54 8.07 11.18 -12.65
CA LYS A 54 8.87 10.00 -12.29
C LYS A 54 8.71 9.70 -10.79
N GLN A 55 8.31 8.48 -10.47
CA GLN A 55 8.07 8.02 -9.11
C GLN A 55 8.91 6.76 -8.81
N SER A 56 9.32 6.60 -7.55
CA SER A 56 10.07 5.44 -7.08
C SER A 56 9.69 5.03 -5.66
N THR A 57 9.80 3.74 -5.38
CA THR A 57 9.65 3.14 -4.04
C THR A 57 11.02 2.74 -3.54
N ASN A 58 11.30 3.03 -2.26
CA ASN A 58 12.57 2.72 -1.61
C ASN A 58 12.26 1.91 -0.35
N LEU A 59 13.10 0.94 -0.03
CA LEU A 59 13.02 0.20 1.22
C LEU A 59 14.20 0.54 2.12
N ILE A 60 13.89 0.86 3.37
CA ILE A 60 14.87 1.21 4.39
C ILE A 60 14.69 0.29 5.59
N TYR A 61 15.80 -0.21 6.14
CA TYR A 61 15.79 -0.91 7.40
C TYR A 61 15.66 0.10 8.55
N PHE A 62 14.61 -0.06 9.36
CA PHE A 62 14.19 0.91 10.38
C PHE A 62 15.26 1.16 11.45
N GLU A 63 15.99 0.13 11.85
CA GLU A 63 16.98 0.29 12.92
C GLU A 63 18.20 1.10 12.49
N SER A 64 18.79 0.80 11.34
CA SER A 64 20.04 1.42 10.89
C SER A 64 19.88 2.60 9.94
N GLY A 65 18.70 2.76 9.32
CA GLY A 65 18.54 3.68 8.20
C GLY A 65 19.21 3.18 6.91
N GLU A 66 19.63 1.91 6.86
CA GLU A 66 20.19 1.32 5.65
C GLU A 66 19.13 1.26 4.55
N LYS A 67 19.42 1.88 3.41
CA LYS A 67 18.59 1.75 2.21
C LYS A 67 18.96 0.47 1.48
N LEU A 68 18.07 -0.51 1.55
CA LEU A 68 18.25 -1.83 0.96
C LEU A 68 18.19 -1.77 -0.57
N TRP A 69 17.20 -1.04 -1.12
CA TRP A 69 17.06 -0.87 -2.56
C TRP A 69 16.13 0.29 -2.94
N THR A 70 16.16 0.65 -4.23
CA THR A 70 15.25 1.60 -4.88
C THR A 70 14.68 0.96 -6.15
N LYS A 71 13.37 1.13 -6.39
CA LYS A 71 12.67 0.70 -7.59
C LYS A 71 11.96 1.89 -8.23
N ASP A 72 12.14 2.09 -9.53
CA ASP A 72 11.43 3.11 -10.32
C ASP A 72 9.97 2.69 -10.61
N GLU A 73 9.24 2.32 -9.56
CA GLU A 73 7.86 1.83 -9.60
C GLU A 73 7.15 2.17 -8.28
N ILE A 74 5.83 2.35 -8.32
CA ILE A 74 5.01 2.49 -7.10
C ILE A 74 4.39 1.16 -6.74
N PHE A 75 4.49 0.82 -5.46
CA PHE A 75 3.90 -0.38 -4.91
C PHE A 75 2.54 -0.04 -4.27
N TYR A 76 1.52 -0.82 -4.60
CA TYR A 76 0.18 -0.77 -4.03
C TYR A 76 -0.12 -2.09 -3.33
N SER A 77 -0.91 -2.06 -2.24
CA SER A 77 -1.21 -3.20 -1.34
C SER A 77 0.01 -4.09 -1.10
N ILE A 78 0.92 -3.56 -0.28
CA ILE A 78 2.16 -4.24 0.02
C ILE A 78 1.89 -5.31 1.08
N HIS A 79 2.36 -6.52 0.79
CA HIS A 79 2.48 -7.58 1.76
C HIS A 79 3.93 -8.03 1.93
N ILE A 80 4.35 -8.29 3.16
CA ILE A 80 5.64 -8.93 3.45
C ILE A 80 5.36 -10.30 4.02
N ILE A 81 5.80 -11.36 3.34
CA ILE A 81 5.65 -12.75 3.77
C ILE A 81 7.03 -13.38 3.73
N ASP A 82 7.60 -13.66 4.91
CA ASP A 82 9.01 -14.05 5.04
C ASP A 82 9.95 -13.09 4.28
N ASP A 83 10.78 -13.60 3.37
CA ASP A 83 11.70 -12.82 2.53
C ASP A 83 11.07 -12.37 1.19
N LEU A 84 9.73 -12.41 1.06
CA LEU A 84 8.99 -12.00 -0.14
C LEU A 84 8.18 -10.72 0.11
N ILE A 85 8.30 -9.76 -0.79
CA ILE A 85 7.34 -8.65 -0.91
C ILE A 85 6.40 -8.94 -2.07
N ILE A 86 5.10 -8.82 -1.82
CA ILE A 86 4.05 -8.85 -2.83
C ILE A 86 3.44 -7.47 -2.94
N TYR A 87 3.20 -7.00 -4.16
CA TYR A 87 2.52 -5.73 -4.40
C TYR A 87 1.82 -5.76 -5.76
N ALA A 88 0.86 -4.86 -5.96
CA ALA A 88 0.42 -4.51 -7.29
C ALA A 88 1.12 -3.25 -7.79
N ASN A 89 1.32 -3.16 -9.10
CA ASN A 89 1.87 -1.97 -9.74
C ASN A 89 0.81 -1.18 -10.53
N LYS A 90 1.22 -0.03 -11.08
CA LYS A 90 0.36 0.83 -11.90
C LYS A 90 -0.21 0.15 -13.15
N THR A 91 0.48 -0.86 -13.69
CA THR A 91 0.01 -1.62 -14.84
C THR A 91 -0.89 -2.79 -14.45
N LYS A 92 -1.34 -2.84 -13.19
CA LYS A 92 -2.21 -3.89 -12.64
C LYS A 92 -1.58 -5.28 -12.76
N HIS A 93 -0.28 -5.38 -12.57
CA HIS A 93 0.40 -6.66 -12.35
C HIS A 93 0.52 -6.90 -10.85
N PHE A 94 0.37 -8.16 -10.44
CA PHE A 94 0.80 -8.64 -9.14
C PHE A 94 2.27 -9.08 -9.25
N CYS A 95 3.11 -8.45 -8.47
CA CYS A 95 4.56 -8.62 -8.51
C CYS A 95 5.05 -9.23 -7.20
N GLY A 96 6.09 -10.05 -7.31
CA GLY A 96 6.81 -10.62 -6.18
C GLY A 96 8.29 -10.26 -6.30
N ILE A 97 8.87 -9.72 -5.24
CA ILE A 97 10.31 -9.40 -5.17
C ILE A 97 10.92 -9.92 -3.88
N ASN A 98 12.21 -10.23 -3.90
CA ASN A 98 12.93 -10.55 -2.67
C ASN A 98 13.06 -9.30 -1.79
N LEU A 99 12.68 -9.42 -0.51
CA LEU A 99 12.65 -8.35 0.49
C LEU A 99 14.00 -7.63 0.62
N LYS A 100 15.10 -8.38 0.71
CA LYS A 100 16.44 -7.84 1.01
C LYS A 100 17.11 -7.23 -0.22
N THR A 101 16.99 -7.89 -1.37
CA THR A 101 17.73 -7.52 -2.59
C THR A 101 16.90 -6.69 -3.58
N GLY A 102 15.58 -6.70 -3.44
CA GLY A 102 14.65 -6.12 -4.41
C GLY A 102 14.64 -6.86 -5.75
N VAL A 103 15.29 -8.02 -5.89
CA VAL A 103 15.29 -8.78 -7.15
C VAL A 103 13.89 -9.30 -7.46
N ASN A 104 13.47 -9.15 -8.72
CA ASN A 104 12.16 -9.64 -9.18
C ASN A 104 12.12 -11.17 -9.19
N ILE A 105 11.07 -11.73 -8.62
CA ILE A 105 10.77 -13.16 -8.65
C ILE A 105 9.70 -13.44 -9.71
N PHE A 106 8.61 -12.66 -9.70
CA PHE A 106 7.56 -12.75 -10.71
C PHE A 106 6.88 -11.40 -10.93
N SER A 107 6.23 -11.26 -12.09
CA SER A 107 5.32 -10.17 -12.42
C SER A 107 4.22 -10.74 -13.30
N THR A 108 3.01 -10.87 -12.75
CA THR A 108 1.89 -11.52 -13.43
C THR A 108 0.76 -10.53 -13.62
N LYS A 109 0.26 -10.42 -14.84
CA LYS A 109 -0.89 -9.58 -15.16
C LYS A 109 -2.10 -10.01 -14.34
N SER A 110 -2.82 -9.03 -13.78
CA SER A 110 -4.08 -9.29 -13.07
C SER A 110 -5.06 -10.07 -13.96
N PRO A 111 -5.70 -11.13 -13.44
CA PRO A 111 -6.72 -11.89 -14.16
C PRO A 111 -8.06 -11.14 -14.24
N PHE A 112 -8.18 -10.02 -13.51
CA PHE A 112 -9.40 -9.25 -13.43
C PHE A 112 -9.51 -8.25 -14.58
N LYS A 113 -10.75 -7.80 -14.83
CA LYS A 113 -11.02 -6.75 -15.81
C LYS A 113 -10.37 -5.44 -15.39
N TRP A 114 -10.06 -4.56 -16.35
CA TRP A 114 -9.29 -3.34 -16.08
C TRP A 114 -9.98 -2.37 -15.10
N TRP A 115 -11.30 -2.43 -14.94
CA TRP A 115 -12.05 -1.61 -13.97
C TRP A 115 -12.18 -2.26 -12.59
N ALA A 116 -11.79 -3.52 -12.44
CA ALA A 116 -11.86 -4.20 -11.15
C ALA A 116 -10.71 -3.75 -10.24
N THR A 117 -11.02 -3.65 -8.96
CA THR A 117 -10.11 -3.33 -7.86
C THR A 117 -10.04 -4.52 -6.91
N PRO A 118 -9.31 -5.58 -7.28
CA PRO A 118 -9.26 -6.79 -6.47
C PRO A 118 -8.62 -6.49 -5.12
N LYS A 119 -9.16 -7.12 -4.09
CA LYS A 119 -8.62 -7.16 -2.73
C LYS A 119 -7.66 -8.33 -2.57
N THR A 120 -6.79 -8.24 -1.58
CA THR A 120 -5.78 -9.27 -1.31
C THR A 120 -5.83 -9.75 0.13
N MET A 121 -5.53 -11.03 0.35
CA MET A 121 -5.56 -11.64 1.69
C MET A 121 -4.65 -12.87 1.74
N LEU A 122 -3.81 -13.00 2.76
CA LEU A 122 -3.15 -14.25 3.10
C LEU A 122 -4.03 -15.02 4.10
N LEU A 123 -4.38 -16.26 3.77
CA LEU A 123 -5.19 -17.10 4.65
C LEU A 123 -4.70 -18.55 4.56
N ASN A 124 -4.32 -19.13 5.69
CA ASN A 124 -3.78 -20.50 5.78
C ASN A 124 -2.63 -20.76 4.79
N GLY A 125 -1.70 -19.80 4.65
CA GLY A 125 -0.56 -19.89 3.74
C GLY A 125 -0.89 -19.77 2.25
N GLN A 126 -2.14 -19.43 1.91
CA GLN A 126 -2.59 -19.21 0.55
C GLN A 126 -2.88 -17.72 0.31
N PHE A 127 -2.34 -17.17 -0.77
CA PHE A 127 -2.53 -15.77 -1.11
C PHE A 127 -3.71 -15.62 -2.08
N TYR A 128 -4.80 -15.04 -1.58
CA TYR A 128 -6.03 -14.83 -2.32
C TYR A 128 -6.02 -13.46 -2.98
N LEU A 129 -6.48 -13.44 -4.23
CA LEU A 129 -6.86 -12.23 -4.96
C LEU A 129 -8.36 -12.33 -5.20
N TYR A 130 -9.16 -11.36 -4.78
CA TYR A 130 -10.61 -11.49 -4.89
C TYR A 130 -11.35 -10.18 -5.14
N THR A 131 -12.50 -10.31 -5.80
CA THR A 131 -13.57 -9.31 -5.84
C THR A 131 -14.83 -9.95 -5.29
N SER A 132 -15.92 -9.19 -5.21
CA SER A 132 -17.25 -9.70 -4.84
C SER A 132 -17.74 -10.89 -5.68
N ASN A 133 -17.18 -11.12 -6.87
CA ASN A 133 -17.65 -12.14 -7.82
C ASN A 133 -16.59 -13.16 -8.25
N LYS A 134 -15.30 -12.89 -8.05
CA LYS A 134 -14.22 -13.73 -8.55
C LYS A 134 -13.13 -13.88 -7.49
N VAL A 135 -12.63 -15.09 -7.35
CA VAL A 135 -11.58 -15.42 -6.40
C VAL A 135 -10.50 -16.20 -7.14
N PHE A 136 -9.25 -15.83 -6.92
CA PHE A 136 -8.09 -16.50 -7.44
C PHE A 136 -7.07 -16.73 -6.32
N LEU A 137 -6.20 -17.71 -6.54
CA LEU A 137 -4.99 -17.91 -5.76
C LEU A 137 -3.79 -17.43 -6.57
N LEU A 138 -2.89 -16.70 -5.91
CA LEU A 138 -1.57 -16.35 -6.42
C LEU A 138 -0.54 -17.33 -5.86
N ASN A 139 0.19 -18.02 -6.73
CA ASN A 139 1.32 -18.84 -6.34
C ASN A 139 2.53 -17.95 -6.04
N LEU A 140 2.94 -17.92 -4.77
CA LEU A 140 4.02 -17.04 -4.31
C LEU A 140 5.43 -17.43 -4.81
N LYS A 141 5.61 -18.61 -5.40
CA LYS A 141 6.90 -19.06 -5.93
C LYS A 141 7.16 -18.59 -7.36
N ASN A 142 6.12 -18.53 -8.18
CA ASN A 142 6.25 -18.29 -9.63
C ASN A 142 5.24 -17.28 -10.20
N GLY A 143 4.34 -16.75 -9.37
CA GLY A 143 3.32 -15.80 -9.77
C GLY A 143 2.16 -16.38 -10.58
N SER A 144 2.05 -17.70 -10.77
CA SER A 144 0.93 -18.29 -11.51
C SER A 144 -0.39 -18.06 -10.76
N ILE A 145 -1.47 -17.82 -11.50
CA ILE A 145 -2.78 -17.51 -10.94
C ILE A 145 -3.78 -18.60 -11.35
N SER A 146 -4.55 -19.10 -10.37
CA SER A 146 -5.58 -20.12 -10.58
C SER A 146 -6.91 -19.70 -9.96
N GLU A 147 -8.03 -19.99 -10.64
CA GLU A 147 -9.36 -19.74 -10.09
C GLU A 147 -9.58 -20.58 -8.82
N SER A 148 -10.29 -20.00 -7.84
CA SER A 148 -10.52 -20.62 -6.54
C SER A 148 -11.83 -20.11 -5.92
N LYS A 149 -12.04 -20.43 -4.65
CA LYS A 149 -13.11 -19.90 -3.79
C LYS A 149 -12.53 -19.58 -2.42
N LEU A 150 -13.10 -18.59 -1.73
CA LEU A 150 -12.81 -18.40 -0.32
C LEU A 150 -13.39 -19.57 0.50
N PRO A 151 -12.88 -19.83 1.71
CA PRO A 151 -13.49 -20.79 2.63
C PRO A 151 -14.99 -20.51 2.84
N ASN A 152 -15.79 -21.57 3.00
CA ASN A 152 -17.26 -21.49 2.97
C ASN A 152 -17.91 -20.49 3.95
N LYS A 153 -17.19 -20.08 5.01
CA LYS A 153 -17.69 -19.10 6.00
C LYS A 153 -17.44 -17.64 5.60
N LEU A 154 -16.71 -17.41 4.51
CA LEU A 154 -16.33 -16.09 4.03
C LEU A 154 -17.01 -15.82 2.69
N ASP A 155 -17.98 -14.91 2.69
CA ASP A 155 -18.58 -14.40 1.47
C ASP A 155 -17.75 -13.20 0.95
N PRO A 156 -17.13 -13.28 -0.24
CA PRO A 156 -16.36 -12.17 -0.79
C PRO A 156 -17.18 -10.88 -0.99
N LYS A 157 -18.51 -10.96 -1.05
CA LYS A 157 -19.40 -9.79 -1.15
C LYS A 157 -19.54 -9.04 0.15
N GLU A 158 -19.52 -9.77 1.27
CA GLU A 158 -19.70 -9.21 2.61
C GLU A 158 -18.37 -8.71 3.21
N ILE A 159 -17.24 -9.13 2.64
CA ILE A 159 -15.92 -8.69 3.11
C ILE A 159 -15.64 -7.26 2.65
N SER A 160 -15.81 -6.32 3.58
CA SER A 160 -15.54 -4.90 3.37
C SER A 160 -14.04 -4.56 3.47
N LEU A 161 -13.38 -4.99 4.53
CA LEU A 161 -11.95 -4.74 4.80
C LEU A 161 -11.28 -5.99 5.33
N VAL A 162 -10.02 -6.19 4.94
CA VAL A 162 -9.13 -7.19 5.51
C VAL A 162 -7.91 -6.45 6.05
N LEU A 163 -7.55 -6.81 7.29
CA LEU A 163 -6.30 -6.42 7.91
C LEU A 163 -5.65 -7.71 8.41
N ASP A 164 -4.51 -8.02 7.85
CA ASP A 164 -3.69 -9.17 8.22
C ASP A 164 -2.35 -8.66 8.79
N GLU A 165 -1.66 -9.49 9.57
CA GLU A 165 -0.33 -9.21 10.15
C GLU A 165 0.66 -8.75 9.07
N PHE A 166 0.51 -9.31 7.86
CA PHE A 166 1.39 -9.08 6.73
C PHE A 166 0.90 -8.00 5.78
N GLN A 167 -0.25 -7.35 6.04
CA GLN A 167 -0.87 -6.40 5.13
C GLN A 167 -0.71 -4.96 5.62
N ILE A 168 -0.18 -4.09 4.76
CA ILE A 168 -0.46 -2.66 4.88
C ILE A 168 -1.41 -2.23 3.80
N ASN A 169 -2.59 -1.81 4.25
CA ASN A 169 -3.38 -0.86 3.50
C ASN A 169 -2.62 0.46 3.56
N ILE A 170 -1.92 0.79 2.47
CA ILE A 170 -1.31 2.11 2.31
C ILE A 170 -2.47 3.09 2.11
N ASN A 171 -3.22 3.32 3.17
CA ASN A 171 -3.96 4.53 3.38
C ASN A 171 -2.91 5.62 3.55
N ASN A 172 -2.46 6.12 2.41
CA ASN A 172 -2.41 7.56 2.28
C ASN A 172 -3.82 8.05 2.66
N LEU A 173 -3.98 8.55 3.89
CA LEU A 173 -4.82 9.72 4.07
C LEU A 173 -4.46 10.70 2.95
N PRO A 174 -5.47 11.31 2.32
CA PRO A 174 -5.50 11.70 0.90
C PRO A 174 -4.17 12.24 0.41
N SER A 175 -3.72 11.74 -0.75
CA SER A 175 -2.56 12.27 -1.43
C SER A 175 -2.62 13.79 -1.38
N ALA A 176 -1.56 14.43 -0.87
CA ALA A 176 -1.51 15.89 -0.74
C ALA A 176 -1.77 16.63 -2.08
N ASN A 177 -1.76 15.91 -3.20
CA ASN A 177 -2.37 16.32 -4.46
C ASN A 177 -3.37 15.23 -4.90
N GLY A 178 -4.68 15.51 -4.82
CA GLY A 178 -5.77 14.55 -5.02
C GLY A 178 -5.72 13.74 -6.31
N GLY A 179 -5.33 12.49 -6.22
CA GLY A 179 -5.58 11.47 -7.23
C GLY A 179 -6.11 10.24 -6.53
N GLY A 180 -7.36 9.85 -6.81
CA GLY A 180 -8.01 8.64 -6.31
C GLY A 180 -7.36 7.33 -6.76
N ASP A 181 -6.08 7.36 -7.12
CA ASP A 181 -5.31 6.27 -7.70
C ASP A 181 -5.26 5.06 -6.77
N ALA A 182 -5.01 5.25 -5.47
CA ALA A 182 -4.96 4.13 -4.51
C ALA A 182 -6.29 3.34 -4.50
N HIS A 183 -7.44 4.04 -4.53
CA HIS A 183 -8.77 3.42 -4.61
C HIS A 183 -9.07 2.76 -5.96
N ALA A 184 -8.42 3.21 -7.05
CA ALA A 184 -8.61 2.70 -8.41
C ALA A 184 -7.75 1.47 -8.76
N PHE A 185 -6.76 1.15 -7.93
CA PHE A 185 -5.87 0.00 -8.13
C PHE A 185 -6.23 -1.18 -7.23
N ILE A 186 -6.50 -0.97 -5.93
CA ILE A 186 -6.89 -2.05 -4.99
C ILE A 186 -7.90 -1.56 -3.94
N GLY A 187 -8.95 -2.36 -3.70
CA GLY A 187 -10.06 -2.06 -2.78
C GLY A 187 -9.76 -2.22 -1.29
N ASP A 188 -8.51 -2.44 -0.89
CA ASP A 188 -8.15 -2.63 0.51
C ASP A 188 -8.08 -1.30 1.29
N ALA A 189 -8.11 -0.15 0.60
CA ALA A 189 -7.94 1.18 1.17
C ALA A 189 -9.24 1.88 1.63
N SER A 190 -10.42 1.35 1.30
CA SER A 190 -11.70 1.98 1.68
C SER A 190 -12.82 0.96 1.73
N GLY A 191 -13.37 0.75 2.92
CA GLY A 191 -14.60 0.00 3.12
C GLY A 191 -15.75 0.78 2.50
N GLY A 192 -16.04 0.48 1.24
CA GLY A 192 -17.07 1.14 0.47
C GLY A 192 -17.11 0.51 -0.90
N ASP A 193 -17.93 -0.53 -1.04
CA ASP A 193 -18.42 -0.95 -2.34
C ASP A 193 -19.06 0.30 -2.95
N PHE A 194 -18.52 0.81 -4.07
CA PHE A 194 -19.17 1.89 -4.83
C PHE A 194 -20.38 1.31 -5.57
N GLY A 195 -21.32 0.76 -4.82
CA GLY A 195 -22.71 0.58 -5.21
C GLY A 195 -23.42 1.89 -4.90
N GLY A 196 -24.02 2.49 -5.94
CA GLY A 196 -24.73 3.75 -5.84
C GLY A 196 -25.75 3.75 -4.70
N GLY A 197 -25.66 4.78 -3.85
CA GLY A 197 -26.64 5.09 -2.83
C GLY A 197 -26.68 6.61 -2.68
N ASP A 198 -27.87 7.17 -2.86
CA ASP A 198 -28.17 8.61 -2.97
C ASP A 198 -27.47 9.46 -1.92
N ALA A 199 -26.58 10.35 -2.37
CA ALA A 199 -26.13 11.49 -1.58
C ALA A 199 -27.25 12.54 -1.58
N GLY A 200 -28.24 12.33 -0.71
CA GLY A 200 -29.23 13.35 -0.34
C GLY A 200 -28.50 14.57 0.21
N GLY A 201 -28.66 15.70 -0.48
CA GLY A 201 -28.13 16.99 -0.07
C GLY A 201 -28.76 17.44 1.25
N GLY A 202 -27.91 17.77 2.22
CA GLY A 202 -28.28 18.47 3.44
C GLY A 202 -27.39 19.69 3.57
N GLY A 203 -27.77 20.77 2.90
CA GLY A 203 -27.24 22.10 3.16
C GLY A 203 -28.27 22.86 3.98
N ASP A 204 -27.93 23.19 5.22
CA ASP A 204 -28.63 24.24 5.95
C ASP A 204 -27.76 24.84 7.07
N ALA A 205 -28.08 26.11 7.33
CA ALA A 205 -27.49 27.08 8.26
C ALA A 205 -26.20 27.77 7.75
N GLY A 206 -26.19 29.05 7.39
CA GLY A 206 -27.02 30.17 7.83
C GLY A 206 -26.15 31.15 8.63
N GLY A 207 -26.08 32.41 8.19
CA GLY A 207 -25.36 33.47 8.88
C GLY A 207 -25.18 34.71 8.03
N GLY A 208 -26.20 35.56 7.96
CA GLY A 208 -26.07 36.90 7.40
C GLY A 208 -25.54 37.90 8.42
N GLY A 209 -25.24 39.11 7.95
CA GLY A 209 -25.06 40.29 8.79
C GLY A 209 -23.87 41.18 8.42
N ASP A 210 -24.21 42.26 7.71
CA ASP A 210 -23.66 43.61 7.81
C ASP A 210 -22.34 43.97 7.09
N ALA A 211 -22.47 44.61 5.93
CA ALA A 211 -22.23 46.06 5.70
C ALA A 211 -22.72 46.49 4.31
#